data_AF-A0A9E0AXQ4-F1
#
_entry.id   AF-A0A9E0AXQ4-F1
#
_cell.length_a   1.000
_cell.length_b   1.000
_cell.length_c   1.000
_cell.angle_alpha   90.00
_cell.angle_beta   90.00
_cell.angle_gamma   90.00
#
_symmetry.space_group_name_H-M   'P 1'
#
loop_
_entity.id
_entity.type
_entity.pdbx_description
1 polymer ?
#
loop_
_entity_poly.entity_id
_entity_poly.type
_entity_poly.pdbx_seq_one_letter_code
_entity_poly.pdbx_strand_id
1 'polypeptide(L)'
;MKKNILLTSICFAIFVTASAQWPSNVTVIDTNNDSIIVQGDLAKGSKMADLSWAWNSANACFPGTQSSKFKGNHVFYALTMPTQCEMKISVTPADDNADLSIYAYRLGATEYNLVPNLGSCITCEADHKWDGNWKGKVQTSERKVSMQNPGKEFYNILIGVSAPAATSGSFNLKVKFEK
;
A
#
# COMPACT_ATOMS: atom_id res chain seq x y z
N MET A 1 -71.22 -8.09 14.36
CA MET A 1 -69.97 -7.58 14.96
C MET A 1 -68.81 -7.95 14.03
N LYS A 2 -68.23 -6.97 13.33
CA LYS A 2 -67.13 -7.18 12.37
C LYS A 2 -65.79 -7.12 13.13
N LYS A 3 -65.03 -8.22 13.11
CA LYS A 3 -63.66 -8.28 13.67
C LYS A 3 -62.69 -7.77 12.60
N ASN A 4 -62.13 -6.58 12.82
CA ASN A 4 -61.03 -6.07 12.01
C ASN A 4 -59.74 -6.74 12.47
N ILE A 5 -59.16 -7.58 11.62
CA ILE A 5 -57.84 -8.17 11.83
C ILE A 5 -56.81 -7.17 11.29
N LEU A 6 -56.07 -6.55 12.20
CA LEU A 6 -54.96 -5.66 11.90
C LEU A 6 -53.73 -6.54 11.60
N LEU A 7 -53.34 -6.66 10.32
CA LEU A 7 -52.05 -7.26 9.93
C LEU A 7 -50.94 -6.25 10.18
N THR A 8 -50.16 -6.42 11.25
CA THR A 8 -48.91 -5.70 11.48
C THR A 8 -47.79 -6.36 10.67
N SER A 9 -47.45 -5.78 9.52
CA SER A 9 -46.30 -6.19 8.72
C SER A 9 -45.01 -5.66 9.36
N ILE A 10 -44.23 -6.56 9.96
CA ILE A 10 -42.90 -6.26 10.51
C ILE A 10 -41.90 -6.23 9.35
N CYS A 11 -41.51 -5.03 8.90
CA CYS A 11 -40.36 -4.84 8.01
C CYS A 11 -39.07 -5.06 8.80
N PHE A 12 -38.43 -6.21 8.63
CA PHE A 12 -37.10 -6.48 9.17
C PHE A 12 -36.06 -5.77 8.29
N ALA A 13 -35.62 -4.58 8.70
CA ALA A 13 -34.53 -3.88 8.03
C ALA A 13 -33.22 -4.64 8.30
N ILE A 14 -32.70 -5.35 7.31
CA ILE A 14 -31.37 -5.96 7.37
C ILE A 14 -30.35 -4.81 7.28
N PHE A 15 -29.86 -4.36 8.44
CA PHE A 15 -28.70 -3.46 8.50
C PHE A 15 -27.45 -4.28 8.17
N VAL A 16 -26.97 -4.17 6.93
CA VAL A 16 -25.66 -4.68 6.54
C VAL A 16 -24.61 -3.76 7.14
N THR A 17 -24.06 -4.13 8.30
CA THR A 17 -22.87 -3.47 8.84
C THR A 17 -21.68 -3.87 7.99
N ALA A 18 -21.30 -3.03 7.01
CA ALA A 18 -20.07 -3.21 6.28
C ALA A 18 -18.88 -3.04 7.24
N SER A 19 -18.16 -4.12 7.52
CA SER A 19 -16.90 -4.07 8.26
C SER A 19 -15.87 -3.35 7.40
N ALA A 20 -15.13 -2.41 7.99
CA ALA A 20 -14.02 -1.76 7.31
C ALA A 20 -12.93 -2.81 7.04
N GLN A 21 -12.58 -2.99 5.76
CA GLN A 21 -11.59 -3.96 5.30
C GLN A 21 -10.86 -3.41 4.08
N TRP A 22 -9.70 -3.98 3.78
CA TRP A 22 -8.98 -3.64 2.55
C TRP A 22 -9.80 -3.99 1.31
N PRO A 23 -9.72 -3.17 0.25
CA PRO A 23 -10.29 -3.52 -1.06
C PRO A 23 -9.76 -4.85 -1.59
N SER A 24 -10.58 -5.56 -2.37
CA SER A 24 -10.24 -6.89 -2.91
C SER A 24 -8.98 -6.96 -3.81
N ASN A 25 -8.53 -5.82 -4.34
CA ASN A 25 -7.30 -5.70 -5.14
C ASN A 25 -6.04 -5.49 -4.27
N VAL A 26 -6.16 -5.56 -2.95
CA VAL A 26 -5.04 -5.48 -2.01
C VAL A 26 -4.74 -6.88 -1.47
N THR A 27 -3.49 -7.31 -1.59
CA THR A 27 -3.03 -8.56 -0.99
C THR A 27 -2.65 -8.33 0.47
N VAL A 28 -3.39 -8.91 1.40
CA VAL A 28 -3.07 -8.81 2.83
C VAL A 28 -2.00 -9.83 3.19
N ILE A 29 -0.90 -9.36 3.78
CA ILE A 29 0.25 -10.17 4.22
C ILE A 29 0.10 -10.43 5.72
N ASP A 30 0.18 -11.70 6.10
CA ASP A 30 0.16 -12.14 7.49
C ASP A 30 1.54 -11.96 8.14
N THR A 31 1.59 -11.37 9.33
CA THR A 31 2.81 -10.91 10.02
C THR A 31 3.36 -11.90 11.04
N ASN A 32 3.07 -13.19 10.91
CA ASN A 32 3.48 -14.21 11.88
C ASN A 32 5.01 -14.47 11.96
N ASN A 33 5.80 -13.87 11.06
CA ASN A 33 7.26 -14.06 10.99
C ASN A 33 8.00 -12.71 11.01
N ASP A 34 9.21 -12.70 11.57
CA ASP A 34 10.08 -11.51 11.60
C ASP A 34 10.55 -11.04 10.21
N SER A 35 10.48 -11.92 9.22
CA SER A 35 10.74 -11.61 7.81
C SER A 35 9.83 -12.42 6.91
N ILE A 36 9.26 -11.76 5.91
CA ILE A 36 8.34 -12.35 4.94
C ILE A 36 8.79 -11.97 3.54
N ILE A 37 8.69 -12.90 2.59
CA ILE A 37 8.93 -12.67 1.17
C ILE A 37 7.67 -13.09 0.41
N VAL A 38 7.16 -12.18 -0.42
CA VAL A 38 5.97 -12.40 -1.26
C VAL A 38 6.36 -12.18 -2.72
N GLN A 39 5.99 -13.13 -3.58
CA GLN A 39 6.14 -12.99 -5.01
C GLN A 39 4.99 -12.18 -5.60
N GLY A 40 5.33 -11.18 -6.41
CA GLY A 40 4.40 -10.30 -7.07
C GLY A 40 4.63 -10.22 -8.57
N ASP A 41 3.64 -9.67 -9.29
CA ASP A 41 3.78 -9.31 -10.69
C ASP A 41 2.95 -8.06 -11.00
N LEU A 42 3.54 -7.07 -11.68
CA LEU A 42 2.86 -5.85 -12.10
C LEU A 42 1.63 -6.11 -13.00
N ALA A 43 1.57 -7.28 -13.65
CA ALA A 43 0.41 -7.70 -14.45
C ALA A 43 -0.87 -7.90 -13.61
N LYS A 44 -0.73 -8.11 -12.29
CA LYS A 44 -1.88 -8.20 -11.36
C LYS A 44 -2.42 -6.83 -10.93
N GLY A 45 -1.71 -5.76 -11.31
CA GLY A 45 -2.04 -4.40 -10.95
C GLY A 45 -2.79 -3.66 -12.05
N SER A 46 -3.02 -2.38 -11.81
CA SER A 46 -3.63 -1.47 -12.78
C SER A 46 -2.96 -0.10 -12.75
N LYS A 47 -2.95 0.59 -13.89
CA LYS A 47 -2.51 1.99 -13.92
C LYS A 47 -3.39 2.86 -13.04
N MET A 48 -2.78 3.83 -12.38
CA MET A 48 -3.49 4.84 -11.63
C MET A 48 -3.60 6.11 -12.47
N ALA A 49 -4.84 6.56 -12.72
CA ALA A 49 -5.08 7.73 -13.56
C ALA A 49 -4.64 9.03 -12.89
N ASP A 50 -4.75 9.11 -11.57
CA ASP A 50 -4.38 10.27 -10.78
C ASP A 50 -3.34 9.90 -9.72
N LEU A 51 -2.18 10.55 -9.78
CA LEU A 51 -1.11 10.41 -8.78
C LEU A 51 -1.04 11.59 -7.81
N SER A 52 -1.96 12.58 -7.93
CA SER A 52 -1.91 13.83 -7.18
C SER A 52 -2.03 13.66 -5.66
N TRP A 53 -2.61 12.54 -5.24
CA TRP A 53 -2.60 12.09 -3.86
C TRP A 53 -1.18 12.09 -3.27
N ALA A 54 -0.15 11.78 -4.06
CA ALA A 54 1.20 11.54 -3.56
C ALA A 54 1.95 12.82 -3.20
N TRP A 55 1.72 13.94 -3.89
CA TRP A 55 2.43 15.20 -3.63
C TRP A 55 1.55 16.28 -3.00
N ASN A 56 0.29 15.96 -2.68
CA ASN A 56 -0.53 16.86 -1.89
C ASN A 56 0.07 17.00 -0.47
N SER A 57 -0.19 18.13 0.19
CA SER A 57 0.40 18.42 1.51
C SER A 57 -0.08 17.50 2.63
N ALA A 58 -1.14 16.72 2.41
CA ALA A 58 -1.68 15.79 3.40
C ALA A 58 -0.94 14.44 3.44
N ASN A 59 -0.25 14.08 2.34
CA ASN A 59 0.46 12.81 2.21
C ASN A 59 1.98 12.99 1.98
N ALA A 60 2.36 13.94 1.12
CA ALA A 60 3.75 14.31 0.82
C ALA A 60 4.71 13.11 0.60
N CYS A 61 4.27 12.09 -0.13
CA CYS A 61 4.99 10.84 -0.34
C CYS A 61 6.17 10.95 -1.30
N PHE A 62 5.93 11.57 -2.46
CA PHE A 62 6.96 11.88 -3.44
C PHE A 62 6.58 13.15 -4.20
N PRO A 63 7.56 13.96 -4.63
CA PRO A 63 7.26 15.20 -5.34
C PRO A 63 6.66 14.92 -6.72
N GLY A 64 5.78 15.81 -7.20
CA GLY A 64 5.10 15.66 -8.48
C GLY A 64 6.04 15.57 -9.69
N THR A 65 7.26 16.13 -9.59
CA THR A 65 8.32 15.99 -10.61
C THR A 65 8.76 14.54 -10.82
N GLN A 66 8.60 13.68 -9.81
CA GLN A 66 8.95 12.25 -9.87
C GLN A 66 7.75 11.35 -10.22
N SER A 67 6.57 11.91 -10.49
CA SER A 67 5.36 11.14 -10.83
C SER A 67 5.55 10.19 -12.02
N SER A 68 6.43 10.53 -12.97
CA SER A 68 6.76 9.69 -14.13
C SER A 68 7.34 8.32 -13.75
N LYS A 69 7.90 8.17 -12.55
CA LYS A 69 8.45 6.90 -12.04
C LYS A 69 7.36 5.92 -11.59
N PHE A 70 6.12 6.37 -11.47
CA PHE A 70 5.01 5.60 -10.92
C PHE A 70 3.79 5.52 -11.85
N LYS A 71 3.95 5.68 -13.18
CA LYS A 71 2.80 5.69 -14.14
C LYS A 71 2.42 4.30 -14.68
N GLY A 72 3.19 3.27 -14.35
CA GLY A 72 2.91 1.88 -14.70
C GLY A 72 1.75 1.30 -13.89
N ASN A 73 1.64 -0.03 -13.91
CA ASN A 73 0.66 -0.71 -13.06
C ASN A 73 1.05 -0.63 -11.59
N HIS A 74 0.07 -0.47 -10.70
CA HIS A 74 0.25 -0.55 -9.26
C HIS A 74 -0.31 -1.86 -8.72
N VAL A 75 0.50 -2.56 -7.94
CA VAL A 75 0.10 -3.74 -7.16
C VAL A 75 0.16 -3.37 -5.69
N PHE A 76 -0.87 -3.76 -4.95
CA PHE A 76 -1.03 -3.33 -3.56
C PHE A 76 -0.90 -4.50 -2.59
N TYR A 77 -0.19 -4.23 -1.51
CA TYR A 77 -0.08 -5.09 -0.36
C TYR A 77 -0.43 -4.31 0.90
N ALA A 78 -0.96 -5.01 1.90
CA ALA A 78 -1.18 -4.41 3.19
C ALA A 78 -0.86 -5.37 4.32
N LEU A 79 -0.46 -4.82 5.47
CA LEU A 79 -0.23 -5.57 6.68
C LEU A 79 -0.35 -4.68 7.92
N THR A 80 -0.43 -5.32 9.08
CA THR A 80 -0.42 -4.63 10.37
C THR A 80 1.00 -4.54 10.91
N MET A 81 1.51 -3.32 11.07
CA MET A 81 2.82 -3.08 11.69
C MET A 81 2.74 -3.25 13.21
N PRO A 82 3.59 -4.09 13.81
CA PRO A 82 3.64 -4.25 15.26
C PRO A 82 4.25 -3.03 15.93
N THR A 83 4.07 -2.96 17.25
CA THR A 83 4.60 -1.91 18.12
C THR A 83 6.12 -2.02 18.27
N GLN A 84 6.78 -0.91 18.61
CA GLN A 84 8.20 -0.89 18.98
C GLN A 84 9.10 -1.60 17.95
N CYS A 85 8.95 -1.24 16.67
CA CYS A 85 9.76 -1.80 15.60
C CYS A 85 10.09 -0.78 14.50
N GLU A 86 11.14 -1.08 13.74
CA GLU A 86 11.38 -0.56 12.40
C GLU A 86 10.98 -1.65 11.39
N MET A 87 10.09 -1.31 10.46
CA MET A 87 9.72 -2.17 9.34
C MET A 87 10.51 -1.76 8.11
N LYS A 88 11.41 -2.63 7.66
CA LYS A 88 12.18 -2.47 6.43
C LYS A 88 11.48 -3.20 5.29
N ILE A 89 11.14 -2.45 4.24
CA ILE A 89 10.43 -2.96 3.08
C ILE A 89 11.35 -2.82 1.88
N SER A 90 11.53 -3.90 1.13
CA SER A 90 12.26 -3.85 -0.13
C SER A 90 11.59 -4.62 -1.24
N VAL A 91 11.80 -4.18 -2.48
CA VAL A 91 11.36 -4.89 -3.67
C VAL A 91 12.54 -5.09 -4.60
N THR A 92 12.72 -6.33 -5.05
CA THR A 92 13.75 -6.72 -6.02
C THR A 92 13.06 -7.33 -7.24
N PRO A 93 13.29 -6.82 -8.45
CA PRO A 93 12.73 -7.44 -9.65
C PRO A 93 13.38 -8.81 -9.89
N ALA A 94 12.65 -9.70 -10.57
CA ALA A 94 13.23 -10.98 -11.03
C ALA A 94 14.22 -10.77 -12.21
N ASP A 95 14.01 -9.72 -13.01
CA ASP A 95 14.96 -9.22 -14.01
C ASP A 95 15.62 -7.94 -13.49
N ASP A 96 16.93 -7.97 -13.27
CA ASP A 96 17.69 -6.82 -12.75
C ASP A 96 17.68 -5.59 -13.65
N ASN A 97 17.23 -5.72 -14.91
CA ASN A 97 17.03 -4.59 -15.81
C ASN A 97 15.67 -3.89 -15.62
N ALA A 98 14.73 -4.51 -14.91
CA ALA A 98 13.42 -3.94 -14.67
C ALA A 98 13.50 -2.73 -13.73
N ASP A 99 12.77 -1.67 -14.08
CA ASP A 99 12.73 -0.45 -13.30
C ASP A 99 11.49 -0.39 -12.42
N LEU A 100 11.63 -0.86 -11.19
CA LEU A 100 10.58 -0.80 -10.18
C LEU A 100 10.63 0.51 -9.40
N SER A 101 9.48 0.89 -8.87
CA SER A 101 9.31 1.93 -7.87
C SER A 101 8.42 1.40 -6.75
N ILE A 102 8.64 1.87 -5.53
CA ILE A 102 7.88 1.46 -4.36
C ILE A 102 7.47 2.71 -3.57
N TYR A 103 6.31 2.63 -2.96
CA TYR A 103 5.95 3.50 -1.84
C TYR A 103 5.26 2.70 -0.76
N ALA A 104 5.29 3.22 0.45
CA ALA A 104 4.47 2.74 1.53
C ALA A 104 3.91 3.92 2.32
N TYR A 105 2.73 3.74 2.91
CA TYR A 105 2.19 4.72 3.84
C TYR A 105 1.54 4.06 5.04
N ARG A 106 1.54 4.81 6.14
CA ARG A 106 1.00 4.40 7.43
C ARG A 106 -0.35 5.05 7.70
N LEU A 107 -1.29 4.22 8.10
CA LEU A 107 -2.65 4.59 8.50
C LEU A 107 -2.95 4.14 9.93
N GLY A 108 -4.00 4.70 10.53
CA GLY A 108 -4.53 4.18 11.79
C GLY A 108 -4.93 2.70 11.68
N ALA A 109 -4.91 1.97 12.80
CA ALA A 109 -5.19 0.53 12.84
C ALA A 109 -6.53 0.11 12.21
N THR A 110 -7.51 1.03 12.20
CA THR A 110 -8.87 0.79 11.68
C THR A 110 -9.13 1.50 10.34
N GLU A 111 -8.10 2.05 9.72
CA GLU A 111 -8.20 2.77 8.44
C GLU A 111 -7.71 1.88 7.29
N TYR A 112 -8.42 1.93 6.16
CA TYR A 112 -8.21 1.06 5.00
C TYR A 112 -8.21 1.84 3.68
N ASN A 113 -7.82 3.12 3.74
CA ASN A 113 -7.85 4.02 2.60
C ASN A 113 -6.84 3.58 1.53
N LEU A 114 -7.30 3.47 0.29
CA LEU A 114 -6.49 3.07 -0.86
C LEU A 114 -6.36 4.24 -1.85
N VAL A 115 -5.14 4.47 -2.31
CA VAL A 115 -4.85 5.43 -3.38
C VAL A 115 -5.55 5.07 -4.70
N PRO A 116 -6.03 6.05 -5.48
CA PRO A 116 -5.83 7.51 -5.30
C PRO A 116 -6.75 8.16 -4.26
N ASN A 117 -7.70 7.42 -3.67
CA ASN A 117 -8.65 7.93 -2.69
C ASN A 117 -8.05 7.95 -1.27
N LEU A 118 -6.88 8.58 -1.11
CA LEU A 118 -6.18 8.74 0.16
C LEU A 118 -6.27 10.19 0.64
N GLY A 119 -7.08 10.44 1.67
CA GLY A 119 -7.26 11.78 2.25
C GLY A 119 -6.02 12.30 2.96
N SER A 120 -5.44 11.49 3.85
CA SER A 120 -4.18 11.73 4.54
C SER A 120 -3.55 10.40 5.00
N CYS A 121 -2.26 10.41 5.28
CA CYS A 121 -1.56 9.34 5.97
C CYS A 121 -0.67 9.90 7.07
N ILE A 122 -0.32 9.08 8.05
CA ILE A 122 0.55 9.49 9.17
C ILE A 122 1.98 9.72 8.69
N THR A 123 2.49 8.80 7.86
CA THR A 123 3.81 8.87 7.21
C THR A 123 3.73 8.21 5.85
N CYS A 124 4.51 8.70 4.89
CA CYS A 124 4.67 8.08 3.58
C CYS A 124 6.14 8.10 3.19
N GLU A 125 6.58 7.01 2.57
CA GLU A 125 7.95 6.84 2.10
C GLU A 125 7.90 6.27 0.69
N ALA A 126 8.83 6.69 -0.16
CA ALA A 126 8.91 6.21 -1.53
C ALA A 126 10.36 6.07 -1.99
N ASP A 127 10.59 5.12 -2.88
CA ASP A 127 11.87 4.93 -3.54
C ASP A 127 11.67 4.53 -5.01
N HIS A 128 12.55 5.03 -5.85
CA HIS A 128 12.52 4.85 -7.29
C HIS A 128 13.93 5.05 -7.86
N LYS A 129 14.12 4.68 -9.14
CA LYS A 129 15.39 4.93 -9.81
C LYS A 129 15.70 6.42 -9.87
N TRP A 130 16.89 6.80 -9.43
CA TRP A 130 17.48 8.13 -9.50
C TRP A 130 17.69 8.54 -10.96
N ASP A 131 17.51 9.83 -11.24
CA ASP A 131 17.70 10.41 -12.57
C ASP A 131 19.16 10.58 -12.97
N GLY A 132 20.08 10.51 -11.99
CA GLY A 132 21.50 10.71 -12.21
C GLY A 132 22.37 9.79 -11.37
N ASN A 133 23.65 9.76 -11.72
CA ASN A 133 24.68 9.08 -10.96
C ASN A 133 25.17 9.99 -9.83
N TRP A 134 25.24 9.46 -8.62
CA TRP A 134 25.68 10.20 -7.45
C TRP A 134 27.08 9.72 -7.04
N LYS A 135 28.00 10.67 -6.81
CA LYS A 135 29.38 10.33 -6.46
C LYS A 135 29.42 9.42 -5.23
N GLY A 136 30.06 8.26 -5.36
CA GLY A 136 30.20 7.29 -4.28
C GLY A 136 28.95 6.45 -4.00
N LYS A 137 27.91 6.53 -4.83
CA LYS A 137 26.72 5.67 -4.73
C LYS A 137 26.58 4.80 -5.98
N VAL A 138 26.25 3.53 -5.76
CA VAL A 138 25.87 2.60 -6.82
C VAL A 138 24.36 2.39 -6.73
N GLN A 139 23.67 2.64 -7.83
CA GLN A 139 22.26 2.37 -7.93
C GLN A 139 22.05 0.88 -8.21
N THR A 140 21.20 0.24 -7.42
CA THR A 140 20.84 -1.19 -7.58
C THR A 140 19.46 -1.35 -8.22
N SER A 141 19.09 -2.58 -8.59
CA SER A 141 17.73 -2.92 -9.05
C SER A 141 16.72 -2.94 -7.89
N GLU A 142 17.19 -3.03 -6.64
CA GLU A 142 16.35 -3.03 -5.44
C GLU A 142 15.83 -1.61 -5.12
N ARG A 143 14.59 -1.52 -4.64
CA ARG A 143 14.02 -0.30 -4.04
C ARG A 143 13.65 -0.54 -2.58
N LYS A 144 13.85 0.46 -1.72
CA LYS A 144 13.71 0.32 -0.26
C LYS A 144 12.98 1.49 0.36
N VAL A 145 12.10 1.18 1.31
CA VAL A 145 11.50 2.16 2.22
C VAL A 145 11.54 1.59 3.64
N SER A 146 11.49 2.47 4.64
CA SER A 146 11.46 2.07 6.05
C SER A 146 10.37 2.82 6.80
N MET A 147 9.64 2.12 7.67
CA MET A 147 8.62 2.71 8.52
C MET A 147 9.02 2.51 9.99
N GLN A 148 8.90 3.55 10.80
CA GLN A 148 9.20 3.48 12.22
C GLN A 148 7.92 3.48 13.06
N ASN A 149 7.83 2.55 14.01
CA ASN A 149 6.81 2.53 15.04
C ASN A 149 7.46 2.43 16.42
N PRO A 150 7.94 3.54 17.00
CA PRO A 150 8.43 3.55 18.37
C PRO A 150 7.32 3.46 19.42
N GLY A 151 6.04 3.55 19.00
CA GLY A 151 4.88 3.60 19.86
C GLY A 151 4.36 2.23 20.32
N LYS A 152 3.24 2.27 21.03
CA LYS A 152 2.51 1.10 21.55
C LYS A 152 1.26 0.76 20.76
N GLU A 153 0.98 1.50 19.68
CA GLU A 153 -0.17 1.29 18.84
C GLU A 153 0.21 0.49 17.60
N PHE A 154 -0.71 -0.34 17.14
CA PHE A 154 -0.61 -0.97 15.83
C PHE A 154 -0.99 0.03 14.74
N TYR A 155 -0.42 -0.16 13.55
CA TYR A 155 -0.78 0.64 12.38
C TYR A 155 -0.99 -0.23 11.16
N ASN A 156 -1.86 0.22 10.28
CA ASN A 156 -1.99 -0.38 8.96
C ASN A 156 -0.93 0.23 8.03
N ILE A 157 -0.18 -0.62 7.34
CA ILE A 157 0.76 -0.21 6.30
C ILE A 157 0.21 -0.66 4.96
N LEU A 158 0.05 0.28 4.04
CA LEU A 158 -0.14 -0.03 2.63
C LEU A 158 1.19 0.09 1.90
N ILE A 159 1.48 -0.85 1.01
CA ILE A 159 2.65 -0.87 0.14
C ILE A 159 2.15 -0.91 -1.30
N GLY A 160 2.60 0.06 -2.11
CA GLY A 160 2.39 0.07 -3.55
C GLY A 160 3.69 -0.23 -4.28
N VAL A 161 3.69 -1.26 -5.11
CA VAL A 161 4.77 -1.54 -6.07
C VAL A 161 4.29 -1.09 -7.45
N SER A 162 5.11 -0.30 -8.13
CA SER A 162 4.83 0.25 -9.46
C SER A 162 6.10 0.28 -10.31
N ALA A 163 6.01 0.94 -11.46
CA ALA A 163 7.09 1.18 -12.40
C ALA A 163 6.82 2.46 -13.21
N PRO A 164 7.81 3.00 -13.95
CA PRO A 164 7.58 4.17 -14.78
C PRO A 164 6.55 3.94 -15.89
N ALA A 165 6.62 2.80 -16.59
CA ALA A 165 5.72 2.47 -17.69
C ALA A 165 5.31 0.99 -17.76
N ALA A 166 5.97 0.11 -17.01
CA ALA A 166 5.76 -1.32 -17.12
C ALA A 166 4.35 -1.72 -16.65
N THR A 167 3.76 -2.65 -17.40
CA THR A 167 2.45 -3.26 -17.12
C THR A 167 2.56 -4.72 -16.69
N SER A 168 3.78 -5.27 -16.67
CA SER A 168 4.11 -6.61 -16.22
C SER A 168 5.54 -6.63 -15.71
N GLY A 169 5.89 -7.65 -14.94
CA GLY A 169 7.23 -7.82 -14.39
C GLY A 169 7.15 -8.44 -13.01
N SER A 170 7.75 -9.61 -12.85
CA SER A 170 7.75 -10.34 -11.60
C SER A 170 8.79 -9.77 -10.63
N PHE A 171 8.48 -9.80 -9.34
CA PHE A 171 9.33 -9.26 -8.28
C PHE A 171 9.15 -10.01 -6.96
N ASN A 172 10.12 -9.84 -6.07
CA ASN A 172 10.03 -10.26 -4.67
C ASN A 172 9.86 -9.03 -3.80
N LEU A 173 8.74 -8.95 -3.08
CA LEU A 173 8.52 -8.00 -1.99
C LEU A 173 8.98 -8.64 -0.69
N LYS A 174 9.92 -8.01 0.01
CA LYS A 174 10.41 -8.43 1.32
C LYS A 174 10.00 -7.42 2.38
N VAL A 175 9.48 -7.93 3.50
CA VAL A 175 9.19 -7.14 4.69
C VAL A 175 9.96 -7.76 5.85
N LYS A 176 10.72 -6.95 6.59
CA LYS A 176 11.47 -7.36 7.77
C LYS A 176 11.14 -6.43 8.94
N PHE A 177 10.96 -7.01 10.11
CA PHE A 177 10.76 -6.30 11.36
C PHE A 177 12.06 -6.31 12.17
N GLU A 178 12.49 -5.15 12.66
CA GLU A 178 13.63 -4.98 13.54
C GLU A 178 13.16 -4.31 14.84
N LYS A 179 13.56 -4.86 15.98
CA LYS A 179 13.21 -4.33 17.32
C LYS A 179 14.30 -3.41 17.85
#